data_AF-A0A5C7QBZ7-F1
#
_entry.id   AF-A0A5C7QBZ7-F1
#
_cell.length_a   1.000
_cell.length_b   1.000
_cell.length_c   1.000
_cell.angle_alpha   90.00
_cell.angle_beta   90.00
_cell.angle_gamma   90.00
#
_symmetry.space_group_name_H-M   'P 1'
#
loop_
_entity.id
_entity.type
_entity.pdbx_description
1 polymer ?
#
loop_
_entity_poly.entity_id
_entity_poly.type
_entity_poly.pdbx_seq_one_letter_code
_entity_poly.pdbx_strand_id
1 'polypeptide(L)'
;MLWLDGGDMGVIGSYLMPFNIFSGSRDGNGLAAALTNPTCLSKRKGTIQQQYPVFFRGRVWPDAETAYLTLSAKGMPVENDRLMIDIIEAKLYQHPRLGYTLTKLGGVDFLRKCTHYTYAKSDRFQQWEGYGEESRFIRNLIAAYQAWANA
;
A
#
# COMPACT_ATOMS: atom_id res chain seq x y z
N MET A 1 0.94 33.55 37.81
CA MET A 1 -0.51 33.81 37.90
C MET A 1 -0.85 34.63 36.66
N LEU A 2 -1.52 34.12 35.62
CA LEU A 2 -2.53 33.07 35.55
C LEU A 2 -2.12 31.83 34.74
N TRP A 3 -2.56 30.69 35.26
CA TRP A 3 -2.87 29.44 34.56
C TRP A 3 -4.39 29.43 34.25
N LEU A 4 -4.82 28.40 33.49
CA LEU A 4 -6.18 27.95 33.14
C LEU A 4 -6.67 28.47 31.77
N ASP A 5 -7.19 27.68 30.83
CA ASP A 5 -7.55 26.25 30.83
C ASP A 5 -7.90 25.78 29.40
N GLY A 6 -7.88 24.46 29.19
CA GLY A 6 -8.66 23.77 28.16
C GLY A 6 -7.97 23.71 26.78
N GLY A 7 -7.27 22.63 26.42
CA GLY A 7 -7.92 21.34 26.24
C GLY A 7 -8.58 21.31 24.87
N ASP A 8 -7.78 21.32 23.79
CA ASP A 8 -8.28 20.99 22.45
C ASP A 8 -8.42 19.46 22.33
N MET A 9 -9.36 18.93 23.11
CA MET A 9 -9.98 17.63 22.92
C MET A 9 -11.14 17.84 21.95
N GLY A 10 -10.80 18.04 20.67
CA GLY A 10 -11.74 18.60 19.69
C GLY A 10 -11.70 18.00 18.30
N VAL A 11 -11.06 16.84 18.05
CA VAL A 11 -11.41 16.03 16.87
C VAL A 11 -12.22 14.83 17.32
N ILE A 12 -13.48 15.14 17.63
CA ILE A 12 -14.67 14.33 17.45
C ILE A 12 -14.44 13.33 16.29
N GLY A 13 -14.28 12.05 16.62
CA GLY A 13 -14.18 10.91 15.70
C GLY A 13 -13.58 11.22 14.33
N SER A 14 -12.25 11.28 14.21
CA SER A 14 -11.61 11.41 12.91
C SER A 14 -12.00 10.20 12.05
N TYR A 15 -12.96 10.42 11.14
CA TYR A 15 -13.06 9.61 9.94
C TYR A 15 -11.69 9.74 9.26
N LEU A 16 -10.78 8.80 9.56
CA LEU A 16 -9.62 8.56 8.72
C LEU A 16 -10.20 8.24 7.35
N MET A 17 -10.24 9.26 6.49
CA MET A 17 -10.72 9.10 5.14
C MET A 17 -9.93 7.96 4.53
N PRO A 18 -10.61 6.94 3.99
CA PRO A 18 -9.92 5.83 3.38
C PRO A 18 -9.02 6.34 2.25
N PHE A 19 -7.85 5.73 2.11
CA PHE A 19 -6.89 6.19 1.11
C PHE A 19 -7.30 5.73 -0.29
N ASN A 20 -7.02 6.54 -1.31
CA ASN A 20 -6.75 6.03 -2.64
C ASN A 20 -5.26 5.67 -2.73
N ILE A 21 -4.93 4.38 -2.74
CA ILE A 21 -3.56 3.85 -2.67
C ILE A 21 -2.96 3.77 -4.08
N PHE A 22 -2.29 4.82 -4.53
CA PHE A 22 -1.57 4.82 -5.80
C PHE A 22 -0.34 5.72 -5.76
N SER A 23 0.50 5.64 -6.80
CA SER A 23 1.80 6.31 -6.82
C SER A 23 1.72 7.85 -6.74
N GLY A 24 0.59 8.44 -7.11
CA GLY A 24 0.35 9.89 -7.04
C GLY A 24 -0.38 10.34 -5.78
N SER A 25 -0.73 9.43 -4.87
CA SER A 25 -1.53 9.76 -3.69
C SER A 25 -0.75 10.61 -2.69
N ARG A 26 -1.44 11.59 -2.09
CA ARG A 26 -0.95 12.35 -0.94
C ARG A 26 -1.64 11.95 0.36
N ASP A 27 -2.56 10.99 0.31
CA ASP A 27 -3.34 10.55 1.46
C ASP A 27 -2.44 10.00 2.55
N GLY A 28 -2.80 10.27 3.81
CA GLY A 28 -1.99 9.89 4.97
C GLY A 28 -0.60 10.52 4.95
N ASN A 29 -0.45 11.74 4.40
CA ASN A 29 0.83 12.42 4.24
C ASN A 29 1.86 11.60 3.43
N GLY A 30 1.40 11.01 2.32
CA GLY A 30 2.22 10.20 1.42
C GLY A 30 2.30 8.71 1.77
N LEU A 31 1.66 8.28 2.86
CA LEU A 31 1.61 6.86 3.24
C LEU A 31 0.94 6.00 2.16
N ALA A 32 -0.13 6.47 1.52
CA ALA A 32 -0.78 5.76 0.42
C ALA A 32 0.19 5.52 -0.76
N ALA A 33 1.03 6.50 -1.11
CA ALA A 33 2.03 6.35 -2.16
C ALA A 33 3.24 5.50 -1.73
N ALA A 34 3.47 5.34 -0.42
CA ALA A 34 4.44 4.39 0.12
C ALA A 34 3.92 2.94 0.10
N LEU A 35 2.61 2.74 0.27
CA LEU A 35 1.97 1.42 0.27
C LEU A 35 1.84 0.82 -1.15
N THR A 36 1.72 1.66 -2.18
CA THR A 36 1.63 1.21 -3.58
C THR A 36 2.90 0.47 -4.06
N ASN A 37 2.80 -0.25 -5.19
CA ASN A 37 3.90 -1.04 -5.74
C ASN A 37 4.99 -0.23 -6.45
N PRO A 38 4.68 0.73 -7.34
CA PRO A 38 5.69 1.48 -8.10
C PRO A 38 6.28 2.64 -7.28
N THR A 39 6.96 2.35 -6.17
CA THR A 39 7.48 3.39 -5.26
C THR A 39 8.60 4.23 -5.89
N CYS A 40 9.30 3.74 -6.92
CA CYS A 40 10.19 4.59 -7.70
C CYS A 40 9.44 5.70 -8.46
N LEU A 41 8.24 5.38 -8.97
CA LEU A 41 7.36 6.38 -9.57
C LEU A 41 6.78 7.33 -8.53
N SER A 42 6.39 6.83 -7.35
CA SER A 42 5.96 7.69 -6.23
C SER A 42 7.04 8.72 -5.87
N LYS A 43 8.30 8.29 -5.71
CA LYS A 43 9.41 9.20 -5.42
C LYS A 43 9.63 10.21 -6.54
N ARG A 44 9.60 9.77 -7.81
CA ARG A 44 9.71 10.68 -8.97
C ARG A 44 8.62 11.75 -8.98
N LYS A 45 7.41 11.41 -8.56
CA LYS A 45 6.27 12.34 -8.42
C LYS A 45 6.36 13.24 -7.18
N GLY A 46 7.33 13.02 -6.29
CA GLY A 46 7.51 13.79 -5.05
C GLY A 46 6.45 13.48 -3.98
N THR A 47 5.71 12.37 -4.08
CA THR A 47 4.71 11.98 -3.07
C THR A 47 5.34 11.28 -1.87
N ILE A 48 6.54 10.72 -2.05
CA ILE A 48 7.37 10.14 -1.00
C ILE A 48 8.82 10.60 -1.16
N GLN A 49 9.55 10.69 -0.06
CA GLN A 49 10.96 11.10 -0.07
C GLN A 49 11.93 9.92 -0.19
N GLN A 50 11.61 8.81 0.49
CA GLN A 50 12.40 7.59 0.48
C GLN A 50 11.88 6.59 -0.57
N GLN A 51 12.75 5.69 -1.04
CA GLN A 51 12.35 4.53 -1.85
C GLN A 51 12.09 3.32 -0.95
N TYR A 52 11.37 2.34 -1.47
CA TYR A 52 11.09 1.07 -0.81
C TYR A 52 11.54 -0.10 -1.70
N PRO A 53 12.87 -0.32 -1.84
CA PRO A 53 13.39 -1.47 -2.58
C PRO A 53 13.00 -2.77 -1.90
N VAL A 54 12.94 -3.85 -2.66
CA VAL A 54 12.57 -5.17 -2.15
C VAL A 54 13.64 -6.19 -2.53
N PHE A 55 14.23 -6.85 -1.54
CA PHE A 55 15.00 -8.07 -1.76
C PHE A 55 14.03 -9.24 -1.89
N PHE A 56 13.97 -9.86 -3.06
CA PHE A 56 13.06 -10.97 -3.34
C PHE A 56 13.70 -11.95 -4.31
N ARG A 57 13.63 -13.25 -3.96
CA ARG A 57 14.24 -14.36 -4.73
C ARG A 57 15.71 -14.11 -5.09
N GLY A 58 16.51 -13.74 -4.09
CA GLY A 58 17.97 -13.57 -4.25
C GLY A 58 18.40 -12.29 -4.96
N ARG A 59 17.48 -11.37 -5.27
CA ARG A 59 17.78 -10.13 -5.99
C ARG A 59 17.16 -8.91 -5.29
N VAL A 60 17.88 -7.79 -5.29
CA VAL A 60 17.34 -6.48 -4.91
C VAL A 60 16.63 -5.87 -6.13
N TRP A 61 15.36 -5.56 -5.96
CA TRP A 61 14.52 -4.85 -6.91
C TRP A 61 14.32 -3.41 -6.45
N PRO A 62 14.28 -2.45 -7.39
CA PRO A 62 14.13 -1.03 -7.03
C PRO A 62 12.77 -0.73 -6.37
N ASP A 63 11.72 -1.47 -6.76
CA ASP A 63 10.42 -1.49 -6.09
C ASP A 63 9.66 -2.80 -6.42
N ALA A 64 8.51 -2.99 -5.75
CA ALA A 64 7.67 -4.17 -5.90
C ALA A 64 7.09 -4.32 -7.32
N GLU A 65 6.74 -3.21 -7.98
CA GLU A 65 6.23 -3.23 -9.35
C GLU A 65 7.26 -3.82 -10.32
N THR A 66 8.52 -3.39 -10.20
CA THR A 66 9.61 -3.88 -11.06
C THR A 66 9.84 -5.37 -10.86
N ALA A 67 9.80 -5.85 -9.61
CA ALA A 67 9.88 -7.28 -9.30
C ALA A 67 8.73 -8.06 -9.96
N TYR A 68 7.50 -7.61 -9.76
CA TYR A 68 6.30 -8.26 -10.27
C TYR A 68 6.27 -8.31 -11.80
N LEU A 69 6.52 -7.19 -12.49
CA LEU A 69 6.52 -7.13 -13.94
C LEU A 69 7.59 -8.02 -14.58
N THR A 70 8.70 -8.25 -13.87
CA THR A 70 9.79 -9.12 -14.36
C THR A 70 9.50 -10.60 -14.12
N LEU A 71 8.88 -10.94 -12.99
CA LEU A 71 8.71 -12.33 -12.54
C LEU A 71 7.34 -12.93 -12.90
N SER A 72 6.35 -12.10 -13.23
CA SER A 72 5.01 -12.57 -13.57
C SER A 72 4.98 -13.33 -14.91
N ALA A 73 4.15 -14.36 -14.96
CA ALA A 73 3.98 -15.20 -16.14
C ALA A 73 2.68 -14.85 -16.89
N LYS A 74 2.73 -14.84 -18.23
CA LYS A 74 1.55 -14.58 -19.05
C LYS A 74 0.53 -15.72 -18.89
N GLY A 75 -0.74 -15.37 -18.70
CA GLY A 75 -1.82 -16.35 -18.60
C GLY A 75 -1.94 -17.08 -17.25
N MET A 76 -1.20 -16.64 -16.22
CA MET A 76 -1.19 -17.27 -14.89
C MET A 76 -1.68 -16.29 -13.79
N PRO A 77 -2.96 -15.86 -13.81
CA PRO A 77 -3.44 -14.81 -12.92
C PRO A 77 -3.36 -15.18 -11.43
N VAL A 78 -3.67 -16.44 -11.08
CA VAL A 78 -3.66 -16.91 -9.69
C VAL A 78 -2.24 -16.97 -9.13
N GLU A 79 -1.29 -17.49 -9.90
CA GLU A 79 0.12 -17.54 -9.54
C GLU A 79 0.72 -16.14 -9.44
N ASN A 80 0.31 -15.24 -10.34
CA ASN A 80 0.73 -13.85 -10.30
C ASN A 80 0.16 -13.11 -9.09
N ASP A 81 -1.04 -13.44 -8.61
CA ASP A 81 -1.55 -12.90 -7.35
C ASP A 81 -0.73 -13.37 -6.16
N ARG A 82 -0.43 -14.67 -6.08
CA ARG A 82 0.48 -15.20 -5.04
C ARG A 82 1.85 -14.53 -5.09
N LEU A 83 2.43 -14.38 -6.29
CA LEU A 83 3.69 -13.67 -6.47
C LEU A 83 3.61 -12.22 -5.95
N MET A 84 2.52 -11.50 -6.24
CA MET A 84 2.35 -10.13 -5.76
C MET A 84 2.22 -10.08 -4.23
N ILE A 85 1.48 -11.01 -3.63
CA ILE A 85 1.34 -11.14 -2.17
C ILE A 85 2.73 -11.34 -1.55
N ASP A 86 3.51 -12.31 -2.03
CA ASP A 86 4.85 -12.61 -1.51
C ASP A 86 5.80 -11.39 -1.62
N ILE A 87 5.72 -10.63 -2.72
CA ILE A 87 6.55 -9.42 -2.91
C ILE A 87 6.14 -8.31 -1.93
N ILE A 88 4.83 -8.07 -1.76
CA ILE A 88 4.33 -7.05 -0.83
C ILE A 88 4.65 -7.46 0.62
N GLU A 89 4.51 -8.74 0.95
CA GLU A 89 4.88 -9.27 2.28
C GLU A 89 6.37 -9.04 2.55
N ALA A 90 7.24 -9.40 1.60
CA ALA A 90 8.68 -9.14 1.71
C ALA A 90 8.97 -7.63 1.90
N LYS A 91 8.25 -6.77 1.20
CA LYS A 91 8.32 -5.31 1.40
C LYS A 91 7.92 -4.90 2.82
N LEU A 92 6.85 -5.47 3.38
CA LEU A 92 6.41 -5.16 4.75
C LEU A 92 7.44 -5.63 5.79
N TYR A 93 8.06 -6.80 5.62
CA TYR A 93 9.16 -7.25 6.50
C TYR A 93 10.38 -6.33 6.44
N GLN A 94 10.78 -5.94 5.24
CA GLN A 94 11.98 -5.12 5.03
C GLN A 94 11.75 -3.66 5.44
N HIS A 95 10.48 -3.21 5.43
CA HIS A 95 10.06 -1.86 5.79
C HIS A 95 8.96 -1.89 6.85
N PRO A 96 9.22 -2.41 8.07
CA PRO A 96 8.18 -2.79 9.04
C PRO A 96 7.35 -1.60 9.54
N ARG A 97 7.86 -0.37 9.43
CA ARG A 97 7.09 0.85 9.70
C ARG A 97 5.80 0.93 8.87
N LEU A 98 5.77 0.39 7.65
CA LEU A 98 4.55 0.35 6.83
C LEU A 98 3.48 -0.54 7.47
N GLY A 99 3.84 -1.77 7.86
CA GLY A 99 2.92 -2.71 8.50
C GLY A 99 2.44 -2.23 9.88
N TYR A 100 3.33 -1.67 10.70
CA TYR A 100 2.94 -1.07 11.98
C TYR A 100 1.98 0.10 11.80
N THR A 101 2.19 0.91 10.77
CA THR A 101 1.28 2.04 10.51
C THR A 101 -0.08 1.55 10.03
N LEU A 102 -0.15 0.53 9.16
CA LEU A 102 -1.41 -0.12 8.80
C LEU A 102 -2.15 -0.67 10.03
N THR A 103 -1.43 -1.31 10.95
CA THR A 103 -2.01 -1.82 12.20
C THR A 103 -2.65 -0.69 13.02
N LYS A 104 -1.95 0.44 13.17
CA LYS A 104 -2.49 1.62 13.86
C LYS A 104 -3.73 2.22 13.18
N LEU A 105 -3.84 2.06 11.87
CA LEU A 105 -4.98 2.55 11.10
C LEU A 105 -6.20 1.62 11.15
N GLY A 106 -6.08 0.42 11.72
CA GLY A 106 -7.14 -0.59 11.78
C GLY A 106 -6.92 -1.81 10.88
N GLY A 107 -5.72 -1.96 10.31
CA GLY A 107 -5.31 -3.15 9.57
C GLY A 107 -6.23 -3.46 8.40
N VAL A 108 -6.78 -4.67 8.38
CA VAL A 108 -7.67 -5.15 7.31
C VAL A 108 -8.93 -4.29 7.20
N ASP A 109 -9.53 -3.85 8.32
CA ASP A 109 -10.76 -3.05 8.30
C ASP A 109 -10.54 -1.66 7.70
N PHE A 110 -9.32 -1.13 7.81
CA PHE A 110 -8.91 0.08 7.12
C PHE A 110 -8.69 -0.16 5.63
N LEU A 111 -7.96 -1.21 5.28
CA LEU A 111 -7.66 -1.56 3.88
C LEU A 111 -8.92 -1.85 3.07
N ARG A 112 -9.94 -2.49 3.66
CA ARG A 112 -11.25 -2.73 3.04
C ARG A 112 -12.02 -1.47 2.67
N LYS A 113 -11.72 -0.34 3.33
CA LYS A 113 -12.35 0.94 3.03
C LYS A 113 -11.58 1.73 1.97
N CYS A 114 -10.32 1.40 1.73
CA CYS A 114 -9.44 2.07 0.76
C CYS A 114 -9.87 1.80 -0.69
N THR A 115 -9.34 2.61 -1.61
CA THR A 115 -9.50 2.43 -3.06
C THR A 115 -8.14 2.33 -3.75
N HIS A 116 -8.13 1.79 -4.96
CA HIS A 116 -7.00 1.87 -5.88
C HIS A 116 -7.55 2.36 -7.22
N TYR A 117 -7.39 3.64 -7.53
CA TYR A 117 -7.73 4.21 -8.84
C TYR A 117 -6.56 5.03 -9.36
N THR A 118 -6.03 4.60 -10.50
CA THR A 118 -4.98 5.27 -11.28
C THR A 118 -5.52 5.92 -12.56
N TYR A 119 -6.82 5.72 -12.84
CA TYR A 119 -7.50 6.09 -14.08
C TYR A 119 -6.90 5.39 -15.31
N ALA A 120 -6.53 4.12 -15.13
CA ALA A 120 -5.96 3.27 -16.16
C ALA A 120 -6.86 3.22 -17.41
N LYS A 121 -6.23 3.20 -18.59
CA LYS A 121 -6.93 3.18 -19.89
C LYS A 121 -7.00 1.81 -20.56
N SER A 122 -6.22 0.85 -20.08
CA SER A 122 -6.21 -0.52 -20.60
C SER A 122 -6.78 -1.49 -19.57
N ASP A 123 -7.53 -2.49 -20.04
CA ASP A 123 -8.11 -3.56 -19.23
C ASP A 123 -7.08 -4.23 -18.31
N ARG A 124 -5.86 -4.43 -18.82
CA ARG A 124 -4.72 -4.99 -18.07
C ARG A 124 -4.41 -4.23 -16.77
N PHE A 125 -4.56 -2.91 -16.78
CA PHE A 125 -4.29 -2.07 -15.61
C PHE A 125 -5.57 -1.79 -14.82
N GLN A 126 -6.72 -1.67 -15.49
CA GLN A 126 -8.02 -1.50 -14.84
C GLN A 126 -8.41 -2.67 -13.93
N GLN A 127 -8.00 -3.90 -14.26
CA GLN A 127 -8.24 -5.06 -13.37
C GLN A 127 -7.59 -4.94 -11.97
N TRP A 128 -6.65 -4.01 -11.78
CA TRP A 128 -6.04 -3.73 -10.48
C TRP A 128 -6.84 -2.72 -9.66
N GLU A 129 -7.68 -1.93 -10.33
CA GLU A 129 -8.45 -0.85 -9.73
C GLU A 129 -9.71 -1.36 -9.01
N GLY A 130 -10.24 -0.56 -8.10
CA GLY A 130 -11.48 -0.89 -7.36
C GLY A 130 -11.53 -0.33 -5.94
N TYR A 131 -12.67 -0.56 -5.29
CA TYR A 131 -12.91 -0.26 -3.88
C TYR A 131 -12.72 -1.51 -3.02
N GLY A 132 -11.96 -1.40 -1.93
CA GLY A 132 -11.74 -2.50 -0.99
C GLY A 132 -11.34 -3.80 -1.69
N GLU A 133 -12.00 -4.89 -1.35
CA GLU A 133 -11.74 -6.20 -1.94
C GLU A 133 -12.19 -6.35 -3.41
N GLU A 134 -12.85 -5.35 -4.02
CA GLU A 134 -13.09 -5.35 -5.48
C GLU A 134 -11.80 -5.06 -6.25
N SER A 135 -10.88 -4.28 -5.66
CA SER A 135 -9.54 -4.06 -6.22
C SER A 135 -8.66 -5.29 -6.03
N ARG A 136 -8.15 -5.82 -7.15
CA ARG A 136 -7.15 -6.90 -7.13
C ARG A 136 -5.89 -6.50 -6.37
N PHE A 137 -5.45 -5.24 -6.48
CA PHE A 137 -4.31 -4.74 -5.72
C PHE A 137 -4.59 -4.77 -4.21
N ILE A 138 -5.73 -4.26 -3.77
CA ILE A 138 -6.07 -4.22 -2.33
C ILE A 138 -6.24 -5.63 -1.77
N ARG A 139 -6.85 -6.58 -2.50
CA ARG A 139 -6.89 -7.99 -2.07
C ARG A 139 -5.49 -8.55 -1.78
N ASN A 140 -4.54 -8.30 -2.69
CA ASN A 140 -3.17 -8.77 -2.52
C ASN A 140 -2.45 -8.05 -1.36
N LEU A 141 -2.70 -6.75 -1.17
CA LEU A 141 -2.17 -5.98 -0.04
C LEU A 141 -2.73 -6.46 1.31
N ILE A 142 -4.03 -6.78 1.39
CA ILE A 142 -4.67 -7.36 2.58
C ILE A 142 -4.02 -8.69 2.93
N ALA A 143 -3.91 -9.61 1.96
CA ALA A 143 -3.32 -10.92 2.18
C ALA A 143 -1.86 -10.82 2.64
N ALA A 144 -1.06 -9.95 2.02
CA ALA A 144 0.32 -9.71 2.42
C ALA A 144 0.44 -9.10 3.82
N TYR A 145 -0.43 -8.16 4.17
CA TYR A 145 -0.49 -7.59 5.52
C TYR A 145 -0.85 -8.64 6.56
N GLN A 146 -1.84 -9.50 6.28
CA GLN A 146 -2.23 -10.58 7.19
C GLN A 146 -1.11 -11.60 7.39
N ALA A 147 -0.39 -11.97 6.33
CA ALA A 147 0.76 -12.87 6.43
C ALA A 147 1.87 -12.26 7.30
N TRP A 148 2.25 -11.01 7.01
CA TRP A 148 3.21 -10.25 7.79
C TRP A 148 2.82 -10.08 9.27
N ALA A 149 1.53 -9.86 9.57
CA ALA A 149 1.05 -9.61 10.93
C ALA A 149 0.96 -10.87 11.81
N ASN A 150 0.95 -12.07 11.20
CA ASN A 150 0.77 -13.35 11.89
C ASN A 150 2.07 -14.14 12.06
N ALA A 151 3.21 -13.56 11.69
CA ALA A 151 4.51 -14.22 11.66
C ALA A 151 5.47 -13.66 12.70
#